data_AF-T0JAY4-F1
#
_entry.id   AF-T0JAY4-F1
#
_cell.length_a   1.000
_cell.length_b   1.000
_cell.length_c   1.000
_cell.angle_alpha   90.00
_cell.angle_beta   90.00
_cell.angle_gamma   90.00
#
_symmetry.space_group_name_H-M   'P 1'
#
loop_
_entity.id
_entity.type
_entity.pdbx_description
1 polymer ?
#
loop_
_entity_poly.entity_id
_entity_poly.type
_entity_poly.pdbx_seq_one_letter_code
_entity_poly.pdbx_strand_id
1 'polypeptide(L)' 'MEAFLISKGCKVNTKINVPARWAAAKSGVTTFGKNNFAYVRGIGSLLQFIQ' A
#
# COMPACT_ATOMS: atom_id res chain seq x y z
N MET A 1 -7.57 -4.57 10.43
CA MET A 1 -7.96 -3.25 9.89
C MET A 1 -9.36 -3.28 9.29
N GLU A 2 -9.67 -4.26 8.43
CA GLU A 2 -11.01 -4.45 7.84
C GLU A 2 -12.16 -4.45 8.87
N ALA A 3 -12.08 -5.31 9.90
CA ALA A 3 -13.12 -5.40 10.93
C ALA A 3 -13.37 -4.08 11.70
N PHE A 4 -12.33 -3.26 11.89
CA PHE A 4 -12.46 -1.97 12.55
C PHE A 4 -13.15 -0.92 11.65
N LEU A 5 -12.88 -0.94 10.34
CA LEU A 5 -13.54 -0.03 9.40
C LEU A 5 -15.02 -0.40 9.21
N ILE A 6 -15.33 -1.69 9.15
CA ILE A 6 -16.71 -2.18 9.07
C ILE A 6 -17.50 -1.77 10.33
N SER A 7 -16.90 -1.88 11.53
CA SER A 7 -17.57 -1.46 12.77
C SER A 7 -17.80 0.06 12.87
N LYS A 8 -17.11 0.86 12.06
CA LYS A 8 -17.34 2.30 11.90
C LYS A 8 -18.33 2.65 10.76
N GLY A 9 -18.94 1.63 10.15
CA GLY A 9 -19.92 1.81 9.07
C GLY A 9 -19.30 2.00 7.68
N CYS A 10 -17.99 1.79 7.53
CA CYS A 10 -17.33 1.87 6.23
C CYS A 10 -17.58 0.59 5.41
N LYS A 11 -17.94 0.77 4.13
CA LYS A 11 -17.98 -0.33 3.16
C LYS A 11 -16.55 -0.62 2.68
N VAL A 12 -15.98 -1.73 3.15
CA VAL A 12 -14.65 -2.19 2.75
C VAL A 12 -14.79 -3.24 1.66
N ASN A 13 -14.04 -3.10 0.56
CA ASN A 13 -14.00 -4.09 -0.50
C ASN A 13 -12.58 -4.67 -0.62
N THR A 14 -12.42 -5.93 -0.23
CA THR A 14 -11.15 -6.67 -0.28
C THR A 14 -10.98 -7.50 -1.55
N LYS A 15 -12.00 -7.55 -2.42
CA LYS A 15 -11.96 -8.34 -3.68
C LYS A 15 -11.23 -7.62 -4.82
N ILE A 16 -10.82 -6.37 -4.62
CA ILE A 16 -10.10 -5.60 -5.64
C ILE A 16 -8.61 -5.94 -5.52
N ASN A 17 -8.10 -6.70 -6.48
CA ASN A 17 -6.68 -7.01 -6.55
C ASN A 17 -5.93 -5.86 -7.25
N VAL A 18 -5.50 -4.87 -6.48
CA VAL A 18 -4.57 -3.84 -6.95
C VAL A 18 -3.16 -4.25 -6.56
N PRO A 19 -2.17 -4.23 -7.49
CA PRO A 19 -0.78 -4.45 -7.12
C PRO A 19 -0.37 -3.50 -5.99
N ALA A 20 0.03 -4.04 -4.85
CA ALA A 20 0.33 -3.28 -3.63
C ALA A 20 1.34 -2.14 -3.87
N ARG A 21 2.29 -2.35 -4.79
CA ARG A 21 3.21 -1.34 -5.30
C ARG A 21 2.51 -0.09 -5.86
N TRP A 22 1.48 -0.25 -6.69
CA TRP A 22 0.77 0.88 -7.29
C TRP A 22 -0.09 1.61 -6.26
N ALA A 23 -0.71 0.87 -5.33
CA ALA A 23 -1.44 1.46 -4.23
C ALA A 23 -0.53 2.32 -3.35
N ALA A 24 0.67 1.83 -3.03
CA ALA A 24 1.67 2.54 -2.23
C ALA A 24 2.30 3.75 -2.96
N ALA A 25 2.39 3.70 -4.29
CA ALA A 25 2.76 4.85 -5.12
C ALA A 25 1.73 5.97 -4.97
N LYS A 26 0.48 5.60 -5.20
CA LYS A 26 -0.62 6.55 -5.33
C LYS A 26 -1.01 7.18 -4.00
N SER A 27 -0.77 6.48 -2.89
CA SER A 27 -0.94 7.03 -1.53
C SER A 27 0.20 7.94 -1.09
N GLY A 28 1.25 8.12 -1.90
CA GLY A 28 2.41 8.94 -1.55
C GLY A 28 3.34 8.32 -0.49
N VAL A 29 3.09 7.06 -0.10
CA VAL A 29 3.92 6.33 0.87
C VAL A 29 5.27 5.98 0.25
N THR A 30 5.31 5.70 -1.05
CA THR A 30 6.56 5.33 -1.75
C THR A 30 6.81 6.16 -3.00
N THR A 31 8.06 6.49 -3.28
CA THR A 31 8.53 6.95 -4.60
C THR A 31 9.23 5.81 -5.33
N PHE A 32 9.08 5.73 -6.66
CA PHE A 32 9.73 4.69 -7.46
C PHE A 32 11.03 5.22 -8.03
N GLY A 33 12.15 4.58 -7.69
CA GLY A 33 13.42 4.78 -8.39
C GLY A 33 13.44 4.01 -9.71
N LYS A 34 14.37 4.36 -10.62
CA LYS A 34 14.58 3.66 -11.92
C LYS A 34 14.79 2.15 -11.79
N ASN A 35 15.13 1.64 -10.60
CA ASN A 35 15.36 0.23 -10.32
C ASN A 35 14.09 -0.55 -9.92
N ASN A 36 12.90 0.03 -10.10
CA ASN A 36 11.60 -0.60 -9.81
C ASN A 36 11.34 -0.94 -8.32
N PHE A 37 12.21 -0.47 -7.42
CA PHE A 37 12.02 -0.55 -5.99
C PHE A 37 11.17 0.62 -5.49
N ALA A 38 10.31 0.32 -4.51
CA ALA A 38 9.52 1.32 -3.81
C ALA A 38 10.34 1.87 -2.64
N TYR A 39 10.47 3.19 -2.53
CA TYR A 39 11.29 3.86 -1.50
C TYR A 39 10.42 4.65 -0.53
N VAL A 40 10.56 4.40 0.77
CA VAL A 40 9.99 5.24 1.85
C VAL A 40 11.11 6.10 2.45
N ARG A 41 10.84 7.39 2.67
CA ARG A 41 11.79 8.31 3.31
C ARG A 41 12.13 7.82 4.73
N GLY A 42 13.40 7.49 4.95
CA GLY A 42 13.93 7.04 6.25
C GLY A 42 14.15 5.53 6.41
N ILE A 43 13.56 4.70 5.54
CA ILE A 43 13.66 3.21 5.61
C ILE A 43 14.30 2.63 4.33
N GLY A 44 14.35 3.40 3.23
CA GLY A 44 14.91 2.94 1.96
C GLY A 44 13.94 2.01 1.22
N SER A 45 14.47 1.00 0.51
CA SER A 45 13.69 0.09 -0.33
C SER A 45 13.34 -1.26 0.32
N LEU A 46 13.61 -1.42 1.62
CA LEU A 46 13.34 -2.64 2.36
C LEU A 46 11.89 -2.66 2.86
N LEU A 47 10.95 -2.80 1.94
CA LEU A 47 9.50 -2.81 2.22
C LEU A 47 8.89 -4.13 1.78
N GLN A 48 8.19 -4.79 2.70
CA GLN A 48 7.43 -6.01 2.42
C GLN A 48 6.01 -5.61 1.98
N PHE A 49 5.72 -5.78 0.69
CA PHE A 49 4.34 -5.76 0.19
C PHE A 49 3.75 -7.17 0.34
N ILE A 50 2.87 -7.35 1.32
CA ILE A 50 2.08 -8.58 1.46
C ILE A 50 0.84 -8.41 0.57
N GLN A 51 0.67 -9.31 -0.40
CA GLN A 51 -0.51 -9.37 -1.27
C GLN A 51 -1.59 -10.26 -0.64
#